data_AF-A0A969ZLP0-F1
#
_entry.id   AF-A0A969ZLP0-F1
#
_cell.length_a   1.000
_cell.length_b   1.000
_cell.length_c   1.000
_cell.angle_alpha   90.00
_cell.angle_beta   90.00
_cell.angle_gamma   90.00
#
_symmetry.space_group_name_H-M   'P 1'
#
loop_
_entity.id
_entity.type
_entity.pdbx_description
1 polymer ?
#
loop_
_entity_poly.entity_id
_entity_poly.type
_entity_poly.pdbx_seq_one_letter_code
_entity_poly.pdbx_strand_id
1 'polypeptide(L)'
;MRINHNIPALNAHRLLSQNTNKSTGALERLSSGRRINRAADDAAGMAISEKMKAQVRGLRKASQNTLDGISLIQTAEGAMNEVHSMLQRMRELAVQAANGTTTNEDRKAIQDEVNQLTSEVNRIANGTE
;
A
#
# COMPACT_ATOMS: atom_id res chain seq x y z
N MET A 1 11.80 28.64 69.97
CA MET A 1 12.10 27.38 69.25
C MET A 1 10.95 26.41 69.50
N ARG A 2 10.11 26.12 68.50
CA ARG A 2 8.99 25.17 68.66
C ARG A 2 9.48 23.79 68.22
N ILE A 3 9.48 22.80 69.12
CA ILE A 3 10.05 21.45 68.89
C ILE A 3 9.11 20.55 68.07
N ASN A 4 7.80 20.82 68.09
CA ASN A 4 6.79 19.95 67.47
C ASN A 4 6.76 19.97 65.93
N HIS A 5 7.34 20.99 65.29
CA HIS A 5 7.31 21.10 63.83
C HIS A 5 8.65 21.62 63.30
N ASN A 6 9.27 20.86 62.40
CA ASN A 6 10.50 21.25 61.71
C ASN A 6 10.18 21.79 60.30
N ILE A 7 9.77 23.05 60.25
CA ILE A 7 9.40 23.73 58.99
C ILE A 7 10.56 23.75 57.96
N PRO A 8 11.84 23.99 58.35
CA PRO A 8 12.96 23.88 57.42
C PRO A 8 13.10 22.48 56.78
N ALA A 9 12.98 21.41 57.56
CA ALA A 9 13.05 20.05 57.04
C ALA A 9 11.87 19.72 56.11
N LEU A 10 10.66 20.18 56.43
CA LEU A 10 9.49 20.01 55.55
C LEU A 10 9.65 20.75 54.21
N ASN A 11 10.24 21.95 54.22
CA ASN A 11 10.52 22.67 52.98
C ASN A 11 11.62 21.98 52.14
N ALA A 12 12.67 21.48 52.79
CA ALA A 12 13.71 20.68 52.11
C ALA A 12 13.14 19.41 51.47
N HIS A 13 12.25 18.70 52.18
CA HIS A 13 11.54 17.53 51.64
C HIS A 13 10.67 17.91 50.44
N ARG A 14 9.91 19.03 50.52
CA ARG A 14 9.08 19.52 49.39
C ARG A 14 9.94 19.83 48.15
N LEU A 15 11.09 20.47 48.32
CA LEU A 15 12.01 20.77 47.21
C LEU A 15 12.63 19.50 46.63
N LEU A 16 13.00 18.54 47.48
CA LEU A 16 13.50 17.23 47.05
C LEU A 16 12.44 16.50 46.20
N SER A 17 11.20 16.40 46.68
CA SER A 17 10.12 15.76 45.92
C SER A 17 9.87 16.42 44.56
N GLN A 18 9.96 17.76 44.47
CA GLN A 18 9.86 18.47 43.20
C GLN A 18 11.02 18.12 42.24
N ASN A 19 12.24 18.01 42.76
CA ASN A 19 13.40 17.63 41.96
C ASN A 19 13.29 16.18 41.47
N THR A 20 12.93 15.25 42.36
CA THR A 20 12.70 13.84 42.00
C THR A 20 11.68 13.73 40.87
N ASN A 21 10.54 14.43 40.96
CA ASN A 21 9.52 14.42 39.90
C ASN A 21 10.03 14.94 38.55
N LYS A 22 10.85 16.01 38.55
CA LYS A 22 11.49 16.52 37.32
C LYS A 22 12.47 15.50 36.73
N SER A 23 13.28 14.86 37.58
CA SER A 23 14.25 13.84 37.16
C SER A 23 13.55 12.61 36.57
N THR A 24 12.45 12.15 37.18
CA THR A 24 11.61 11.08 36.63
C THR A 24 11.04 11.42 35.26
N GLY A 25 10.54 12.64 35.06
CA GLY A 25 10.05 13.09 33.75
C GLY A 25 11.15 13.15 32.68
N ALA A 26 12.36 13.55 33.05
CA ALA A 26 13.51 13.53 32.14
C ALA A 26 13.90 12.09 31.76
N LEU A 27 13.92 11.17 32.74
CA LEU A 27 14.18 9.75 32.49
C LEU A 27 13.12 9.11 31.58
N GLU A 28 11.84 9.46 31.73
CA GLU A 28 10.76 9.00 30.85
C GLU A 28 10.98 9.43 29.39
N ARG A 29 11.39 10.68 29.17
CA ARG A 29 11.70 11.21 27.82
C ARG A 29 12.95 10.56 27.22
N LEU A 30 13.97 10.30 28.02
CA LEU A 30 15.17 9.59 27.58
C LEU A 30 14.86 8.13 27.21
N SER A 31 14.10 7.43 28.05
CA SER A 31 13.75 6.02 27.82
C SER A 31 12.83 5.83 26.62
N SER A 32 11.87 6.73 26.42
CA SER A 32 10.95 6.69 25.27
C SER A 32 11.56 7.22 23.97
N GLY A 33 12.62 8.02 24.05
CA GLY A 33 13.18 8.77 22.93
C GLY A 33 12.23 9.85 22.38
N ARG A 34 11.12 10.16 23.06
CA ARG A 34 10.10 11.11 22.62
C ARG A 34 10.10 12.34 23.53
N ARG A 35 10.04 13.51 22.90
CA ARG A 35 9.89 14.79 23.62
C ARG A 35 8.53 14.92 24.30
N ILE A 36 7.47 14.42 23.67
CA ILE A 36 6.09 14.47 24.16
C ILE A 36 5.63 13.02 24.41
N ASN A 37 5.45 12.66 25.67
CA ASN A 37 4.97 11.32 26.05
C ASN A 37 3.51 11.32 26.47
N ARG A 38 3.05 12.41 27.09
CA ARG A 38 1.67 12.56 27.57
C ARG A 38 1.04 13.80 26.96
N ALA A 39 -0.29 13.79 26.81
CA ALA A 39 -1.03 14.98 26.38
C ALA A 39 -0.87 16.17 27.35
N ALA A 40 -0.55 15.89 28.62
CA ALA A 40 -0.26 16.91 29.63
C ALA A 40 1.08 17.65 29.39
N ASP A 41 2.03 17.07 28.65
CA ASP A 41 3.30 17.72 28.31
C ASP A 41 3.11 18.82 27.26
N ASP A 42 2.30 18.52 26.23
CA ASP A 42 2.01 19.40 25.08
C ASP A 42 0.80 18.84 24.31
N ALA A 43 -0.40 19.31 24.64
CA ALA A 43 -1.64 18.81 24.04
C ALA A 43 -1.73 19.10 22.54
N ALA A 44 -1.30 20.29 22.12
CA ALA A 44 -1.31 20.70 20.71
C ALA A 44 -0.27 19.91 19.89
N GLY A 45 0.95 19.77 20.42
CA GLY A 45 2.01 18.98 19.80
C GLY A 45 1.65 17.49 19.72
N MET A 46 0.99 16.93 20.73
CA MET A 46 0.48 15.56 20.69
C MET A 46 -0.61 15.40 19.62
N ALA A 47 -1.58 16.32 19.54
CA ALA A 47 -2.64 16.27 18.53
C ALA A 47 -2.10 16.34 17.09
N ILE A 48 -1.10 17.21 16.85
CA ILE A 48 -0.43 17.31 15.56
C ILE A 48 0.36 16.02 15.26
N SER A 49 1.07 15.47 16.25
CA SER A 49 1.82 14.22 16.08
C SER A 49 0.89 13.05 15.72
N GLU A 50 -0.25 12.91 16.39
CA GLU A 50 -1.23 11.87 16.07
C GLU A 50 -1.87 12.08 14.70
N LYS A 51 -2.17 13.34 14.31
CA LYS A 51 -2.63 13.67 12.95
C LYS A 51 -1.59 13.24 11.90
N MET A 52 -0.32 13.55 12.12
CA MET A 52 0.76 13.14 11.22
C MET A 52 0.92 11.62 11.17
N LYS A 53 0.85 10.92 12.31
CA LYS A 53 0.88 9.44 12.34
C LYS A 53 -0.29 8.85 11.56
N ALA A 54 -1.49 9.42 11.69
CA ALA A 54 -2.66 9.00 10.91
C ALA A 54 -2.44 9.22 9.41
N GLN A 55 -1.91 10.39 9.01
CA GLN A 55 -1.55 10.67 7.62
C GLN A 55 -0.49 9.70 7.09
N VAL A 56 0.57 9.42 7.84
CA VAL A 56 1.61 8.45 7.44
C VAL A 56 1.02 7.06 7.27
N ARG A 57 0.14 6.60 8.17
CA ARG A 57 -0.57 5.33 8.02
C ARG A 57 -1.46 5.32 6.77
N GLY A 58 -2.19 6.41 6.53
CA GLY A 58 -3.02 6.60 5.35
C GLY A 58 -2.20 6.54 4.06
N LEU A 59 -1.08 7.27 3.99
CA LEU A 59 -0.17 7.27 2.85
C LEU A 59 0.47 5.91 2.61
N ARG A 60 0.83 5.17 3.67
CA ARG A 60 1.33 3.79 3.52
C ARG A 60 0.28 2.87 2.90
N LYS A 61 -0.97 2.96 3.34
CA LYS A 61 -2.05 2.15 2.74
C LYS A 61 -2.35 2.59 1.31
N ALA A 62 -2.35 3.89 1.04
CA ALA A 62 -2.48 4.41 -0.32
C ALA A 62 -1.39 3.87 -1.25
N SER A 63 -0.13 3.89 -0.78
CA SER A 63 1.00 3.33 -1.53
C SER A 63 0.84 1.84 -1.80
N GLN A 64 0.37 1.05 -0.83
CA GLN A 64 0.08 -0.38 -1.04
C GLN A 64 -1.03 -0.55 -2.09
N ASN A 65 -2.13 0.20 -1.98
CA ASN A 65 -3.23 0.13 -2.94
C ASN A 65 -2.77 0.55 -4.36
N THR A 66 -1.84 1.50 -4.47
CA THR A 66 -1.24 1.86 -5.78
C THR A 66 -0.42 0.73 -6.35
N LEU A 67 0.37 0.03 -5.53
CA LEU A 67 1.13 -1.14 -5.97
C LEU A 67 0.20 -2.26 -6.43
N ASP A 68 -0.86 -2.53 -5.68
CA ASP A 68 -1.88 -3.52 -6.06
C ASP A 68 -2.54 -3.14 -7.41
N GLY A 69 -2.85 -1.85 -7.60
CA GLY A 69 -3.37 -1.33 -8.86
C GLY A 69 -2.39 -1.45 -10.03
N ILE A 70 -1.10 -1.23 -9.80
CA ILE A 70 -0.05 -1.45 -10.81
C ILE A 70 0.02 -2.93 -11.18
N SER A 71 0.01 -3.82 -10.20
CA SER A 71 0.03 -5.27 -10.44
C SER A 71 -1.18 -5.73 -11.25
N LEU A 72 -2.38 -5.20 -10.95
CA LEU A 72 -3.58 -5.48 -11.75
C LEU A 72 -3.41 -5.02 -13.20
N ILE A 73 -2.91 -3.81 -13.41
CA ILE A 73 -2.66 -3.27 -14.76
C ILE A 73 -1.64 -4.13 -15.51
N GLN A 74 -0.58 -4.59 -14.84
CA GLN A 74 0.42 -5.47 -15.46
C GLN A 74 -0.17 -6.82 -15.89
N THR A 75 -1.03 -7.42 -15.07
CA THR A 75 -1.75 -8.65 -15.44
C THR A 75 -2.64 -8.40 -16.66
N ALA A 76 -3.38 -7.29 -16.68
CA ALA A 76 -4.19 -6.91 -17.83
C ALA A 76 -3.34 -6.66 -19.09
N GLU A 77 -2.19 -6.00 -18.99
CA GLU A 77 -1.28 -5.74 -20.10
C GLU A 77 -0.69 -7.04 -20.66
N GLY A 78 -0.31 -7.98 -19.78
CA GLY A 78 0.11 -9.33 -20.19
C GLY A 78 -0.98 -10.07 -20.96
N ALA A 79 -2.21 -10.06 -20.46
CA ALA A 79 -3.36 -10.64 -21.15
C ALA A 79 -3.63 -9.96 -22.51
N MET A 80 -3.52 -8.63 -22.59
CA MET A 80 -3.69 -7.89 -23.84
C MET A 80 -2.60 -8.22 -24.87
N ASN A 81 -1.37 -8.49 -24.45
CA ASN A 81 -0.29 -8.90 -25.35
C ASN A 81 -0.55 -10.27 -25.99
N GLU A 82 -1.13 -11.22 -25.25
CA GLU A 82 -1.56 -12.50 -25.80
C GLU A 82 -2.71 -12.31 -26.81
N VAL A 83 -3.72 -11.49 -26.47
CA VAL A 83 -4.81 -11.15 -27.39
C VAL A 83 -4.27 -10.48 -28.66
N HIS A 84 -3.31 -9.58 -28.53
CA HIS A 84 -2.67 -8.93 -29.68
C HIS A 84 -1.99 -9.94 -30.60
N SER A 85 -1.24 -10.88 -30.04
CA SER A 85 -0.54 -11.94 -30.78
C SER A 85 -1.52 -12.87 -31.51
N MET A 86 -2.62 -13.25 -30.85
CA MET A 86 -3.69 -14.04 -31.47
C MET A 86 -4.37 -13.30 -32.62
N LEU A 87 -4.66 -12.00 -32.46
CA LEU A 87 -5.26 -11.18 -33.52
C LEU A 87 -4.32 -11.01 -34.73
N GLN A 88 -3.01 -10.89 -34.49
CA GLN A 88 -2.03 -10.91 -35.58
C GLN A 88 -2.07 -12.24 -36.33
N ARG A 89 -2.10 -13.37 -35.62
CA ARG A 89 -2.23 -14.70 -36.22
C ARG A 89 -3.52 -14.85 -37.03
N MET A 90 -4.65 -14.40 -36.49
CA MET A 90 -5.94 -14.40 -37.22
C MET A 90 -5.86 -13.57 -38.52
N ARG A 91 -5.12 -12.45 -38.51
CA ARG A 91 -4.90 -11.64 -39.72
C ARG A 91 -4.06 -12.38 -40.76
N GLU A 92 -2.99 -13.07 -40.34
CA GLU A 92 -2.18 -13.89 -41.25
C GLU A 92 -3.03 -14.98 -41.91
N LEU A 93 -3.83 -15.68 -41.12
CA LEU A 93 -4.77 -16.71 -41.58
C LEU A 93 -5.79 -16.15 -42.58
N ALA A 94 -6.32 -14.95 -42.33
CA ALA A 94 -7.26 -14.30 -43.23
C ALA A 94 -6.62 -13.97 -44.59
N VAL A 95 -5.37 -13.49 -44.61
CA VAL A 95 -4.62 -13.24 -45.86
C VAL A 95 -4.31 -14.55 -46.58
N GLN A 96 -3.95 -15.61 -45.85
CA GLN A 96 -3.69 -16.94 -46.42
C GLN A 96 -4.96 -17.55 -47.06
N ALA A 97 -6.12 -17.40 -46.43
CA ALA A 97 -7.40 -17.88 -46.97
C ALA A 97 -7.84 -17.11 -48.22
N ALA A 98 -7.47 -15.83 -48.32
CA ALA A 98 -7.76 -14.96 -49.47
C ALA A 98 -6.89 -15.23 -50.70
N ASN A 99 -5.82 -16.03 -50.58
CA ASN A 99 -4.99 -16.41 -51.71
C ASN A 99 -5.75 -17.36 -52.65
N GLY A 100 -5.59 -17.17 -53.97
CA GLY A 100 -6.34 -17.90 -55.00
C GLY A 100 -5.92 -19.37 -55.17
N THR A 101 -4.79 -19.78 -54.60
CA THR A 101 -4.26 -21.15 -54.67
C THR A 101 -4.76 -22.06 -53.54
N THR A 102 -5.45 -21.50 -52.55
CA THR A 102 -5.90 -22.22 -51.35
C THR A 102 -7.12 -23.06 -51.66
N THR A 103 -7.08 -24.36 -51.34
CA THR A 103 -8.21 -25.27 -51.61
C THR A 103 -9.36 -25.05 -50.62
N ASN A 104 -10.53 -25.63 -50.90
CA ASN A 104 -11.67 -25.56 -49.97
C ASN A 104 -11.40 -26.32 -48.65
N GLU A 105 -10.61 -27.39 -48.70
CA GLU A 105 -10.18 -28.12 -47.50
C GLU A 105 -9.24 -27.29 -46.64
N ASP A 106 -8.26 -26.60 -47.26
CA ASP A 106 -7.35 -25.69 -46.55
C ASP A 106 -8.10 -24.52 -45.92
N ARG A 107 -9.08 -23.94 -46.62
CA ARG A 107 -9.94 -22.87 -46.08
C ARG A 107 -10.74 -23.33 -44.86
N LYS A 108 -11.17 -24.60 -44.83
CA LYS A 108 -11.89 -25.17 -43.70
C LYS A 108 -10.96 -25.32 -42.48
N ALA A 109 -9.75 -25.84 -42.68
CA ALA A 109 -8.75 -25.94 -41.60
C ALA A 109 -8.37 -24.56 -41.04
N ILE A 110 -8.19 -23.55 -41.91
CA ILE A 110 -7.95 -22.17 -41.48
C ILE A 110 -9.12 -21.63 -40.66
N GLN A 111 -10.36 -21.88 -41.08
CA GLN A 111 -11.55 -21.44 -40.32
C GLN A 111 -11.63 -22.09 -38.94
N ASP A 112 -11.25 -23.37 -38.83
CA ASP A 112 -11.21 -24.07 -37.54
C ASP A 112 -10.16 -23.45 -36.59
N GLU A 113 -8.97 -23.08 -37.09
CA GLU A 113 -7.95 -22.37 -36.31
C GLU A 113 -8.45 -20.97 -35.88
N VAL A 114 -9.08 -20.21 -36.79
CA VAL A 114 -9.68 -18.90 -36.47
C VAL A 114 -10.77 -19.02 -35.40
N ASN A 115 -11.59 -20.06 -35.44
CA ASN A 115 -12.63 -20.31 -34.43
C ASN A 115 -12.01 -20.61 -33.06
N GLN A 116 -10.94 -21.39 -33.00
CA GLN A 116 -10.20 -21.66 -31.77
C GLN A 116 -9.58 -20.39 -31.20
N LEU A 117 -8.91 -19.59 -32.03
CA LEU A 117 -8.34 -18.30 -31.62
C LEU A 117 -9.42 -17.34 -31.09
N THR A 118 -10.58 -17.29 -31.74
CA THR A 118 -11.72 -16.49 -31.28
C THR A 118 -12.24 -16.95 -29.92
N SER A 119 -12.34 -18.28 -29.72
CA SER A 119 -12.71 -18.86 -28.43
C SER A 119 -11.70 -18.50 -27.34
N GLU A 120 -10.41 -18.53 -27.66
CA GLU A 120 -9.35 -18.19 -26.72
C GLU A 120 -9.31 -16.70 -26.37
N VAL A 121 -9.50 -15.81 -27.35
CA VAL A 121 -9.68 -14.38 -27.08
C VAL A 121 -10.85 -14.15 -26.12
N ASN A 122 -11.99 -14.82 -26.35
CA ASN A 122 -13.15 -14.72 -25.45
C ASN A 122 -12.87 -15.33 -24.07
N ARG A 123 -12.08 -16.40 -23.98
CA ARG A 123 -11.68 -16.98 -22.69
C ARG A 123 -10.80 -16.03 -21.90
N ILE A 124 -9.80 -15.40 -22.54
CA ILE A 124 -8.97 -14.40 -21.88
C ILE A 124 -9.82 -13.21 -21.47
N ALA A 125 -10.66 -12.67 -22.36
CA ALA A 125 -11.52 -11.52 -22.06
C ALA A 125 -12.47 -11.76 -20.87
N ASN A 126 -13.02 -12.97 -20.73
CA ASN A 126 -13.97 -13.30 -19.65
C ASN A 126 -13.33 -13.93 -18.41
N GLY A 127 -12.10 -14.43 -18.53
CA GLY A 127 -11.39 -15.17 -17.48
C GLY A 127 -10.22 -14.42 -16.85
N THR A 128 -9.94 -13.19 -17.29
CA THR A 128 -8.92 -12.34 -16.64
C THR A 128 -9.56 -11.61 -15.46
N GLU A 129 -9.21 -12.03 -14.24
CA GLU A 129 -9.36 -11.26 -12.99
C GLU A 129 -8.03 -10.56 -12.63
#